data_AF-E6TRG1-F1
#
_entry.id   AF-E6TRG1-F1
#
_cell.length_a   1.000
_cell.length_b   1.000
_cell.length_c   1.000
_cell.angle_alpha   90.00
_cell.angle_beta   90.00
_cell.angle_gamma   90.00
#
_symmetry.space_group_name_H-M   'P 1'
#
loop_
_entity.id
_entity.type
_entity.pdbx_description
1 polymer ?
#
loop_
_entity_poly.entity_id
_entity_poly.type
_entity_poly.pdbx_seq_one_letter_code
_entity_poly.pdbx_strand_id
1 'polypeptide(L)'
;MKKAMLFILSVLLLGVLGACSSLTSSSGIGKEVLTIDEEREQGMKFEVNADGNKIYMGLTDRGVTANDEYFVVIEDGKEKELEGDFLSHFGYFNHAGDAIINRRLGVLYVHDLSSDSIEEYELGDGAMSYGKNFLSSDNTHLLVVNDDDEYEILNLKTKERTHVGVPTINGEEYFHSTREYYTASLNEDGSVIYFSLNAEGLYKYDVATEQLEQLYVPNNVDRFYAQLTDNPNYIHIQQDGNSVIYDLSDGSDYPVDYTILGVLETGKAWYRDHDEHKVYVVDIKSGDTKEILDHSDGEGGRDFRLEAIDLSYDGSTLYYIKREEDDYLLMEKDVSSLTK
;
A
#
# COMPACT_ATOMS: atom_id res chain seq x y z
N MET A 1 -43.33 59.83 30.48
CA MET A 1 -42.14 59.06 30.07
C MET A 1 -41.97 57.91 31.05
N LYS A 2 -42.12 56.68 30.55
CA LYS A 2 -42.19 55.43 31.33
C LYS A 2 -40.78 54.90 31.61
N LYS A 3 -40.50 54.47 32.83
CA LYS A 3 -39.74 53.23 33.13
C LYS A 3 -40.22 52.70 34.48
N ALA A 4 -41.09 51.70 34.42
CA ALA A 4 -41.42 50.83 35.54
C ALA A 4 -40.46 49.63 35.46
N MET A 5 -39.82 49.32 36.58
CA MET A 5 -38.96 48.16 36.76
C MET A 5 -39.78 47.16 37.58
N LEU A 6 -40.20 46.07 36.95
CA LEU A 6 -40.98 45.02 37.61
C LEU A 6 -40.11 43.75 37.66
N PHE A 7 -39.80 43.34 38.89
CA PHE A 7 -39.43 41.97 39.25
C PHE A 7 -40.64 41.05 39.06
N ILE A 8 -40.45 39.79 38.67
CA ILE A 8 -41.07 38.60 39.29
C ILE A 8 -40.53 37.32 38.63
N LEU A 9 -40.23 36.38 39.51
CA LEU A 9 -39.84 34.98 39.32
C LEU A 9 -41.09 34.11 39.09
N SER A 10 -41.08 33.17 38.13
CA SER A 10 -42.03 32.04 38.13
C SER A 10 -41.53 30.84 37.32
N VAL A 11 -41.97 29.67 37.79
CA VAL A 11 -41.49 28.29 37.62
C VAL A 11 -42.02 27.58 36.35
N LEU A 12 -41.27 26.56 35.90
CA LEU A 12 -41.52 25.46 34.94
C LEU A 12 -42.98 25.15 34.50
N LEU A 13 -43.21 24.79 33.22
CA LEU A 13 -43.13 23.42 32.64
C LEU A 13 -43.85 23.32 31.26
N LEU A 14 -43.35 22.40 30.41
CA LEU A 14 -43.95 21.69 29.24
C LEU A 14 -43.81 22.26 27.81
N GLY A 15 -43.13 21.45 26.96
CA GLY A 15 -43.71 21.04 25.67
C GLY A 15 -42.84 21.10 24.40
N VAL A 16 -42.02 20.05 24.18
CA VAL A 16 -41.78 19.29 22.93
C VAL A 16 -41.67 20.02 21.56
N LEU A 17 -40.53 19.78 20.89
CA LEU A 17 -40.16 19.84 19.45
C LEU A 17 -38.83 20.59 19.36
N GLY A 18 -37.72 20.10 18.81
CA GLY A 18 -37.43 18.98 17.93
C GLY A 18 -36.04 19.26 17.35
N ALA A 19 -35.39 18.22 16.85
CA ALA A 19 -34.05 18.22 16.25
C ALA A 19 -32.87 18.31 17.23
N CYS A 20 -32.48 17.12 17.70
CA CYS A 20 -31.07 16.73 17.69
C CYS A 20 -30.45 17.19 16.36
N SER A 21 -29.57 18.18 16.40
CA SER A 21 -28.58 18.35 15.34
C SER A 21 -27.52 17.29 15.57
N SER A 22 -27.73 16.10 14.99
CA SER A 22 -26.64 15.24 14.60
C SER A 22 -25.74 16.06 13.68
N LEU A 23 -24.59 16.50 14.18
CA LEU A 23 -23.50 16.94 13.32
C LEU A 23 -23.04 15.72 12.52
N THR A 24 -23.57 15.56 11.32
CA THR A 24 -22.91 14.82 10.25
C THR A 24 -21.78 15.71 9.75
N SER A 25 -20.58 15.57 10.30
CA SER A 25 -19.35 16.14 9.73
C SER A 25 -18.72 15.09 8.82
N SER A 26 -19.17 14.99 7.58
CA SER A 26 -18.63 14.04 6.60
C SER A 26 -17.89 14.71 5.44
N SER A 27 -17.36 15.93 5.61
CA SER A 27 -16.58 16.61 4.55
C SER A 27 -15.25 17.17 5.06
N GLY A 28 -14.67 16.57 6.11
CA GLY A 28 -13.44 17.06 6.72
C GLY A 28 -12.21 16.73 5.89
N ILE A 29 -11.53 17.78 5.41
CA ILE A 29 -10.10 17.75 5.07
C ILE A 29 -9.38 17.25 6.33
N GLY A 30 -8.42 16.32 6.17
CA GLY A 30 -7.63 15.75 7.27
C GLY A 30 -6.90 16.82 8.09
N LYS A 31 -6.25 16.39 9.17
CA LYS A 31 -5.43 17.23 10.04
C LYS A 31 -3.99 17.23 9.54
N GLU A 32 -3.36 18.41 9.48
CA GLU A 32 -1.94 18.52 9.15
C GLU A 32 -1.06 17.92 10.28
N VAL A 33 -0.07 17.13 9.88
CA VAL A 33 0.90 16.45 10.74
C VAL A 33 2.29 17.07 10.60
N LEU A 34 2.69 17.43 9.38
CA LEU A 34 4.02 17.93 9.06
C LEU A 34 4.00 18.80 7.79
N THR A 35 4.75 19.90 7.80
CA THR A 35 5.10 20.70 6.61
C THR A 35 6.47 20.24 6.09
N ILE A 36 6.57 19.95 4.79
CA ILE A 36 7.77 19.47 4.10
C ILE A 36 8.24 20.55 3.11
N ASP A 37 9.52 20.92 3.20
CA ASP A 37 10.16 21.98 2.42
C ASP A 37 10.26 21.66 0.91
N GLU A 38 10.03 22.67 0.05
CA GLU A 38 9.92 22.56 -1.42
C GLU A 38 11.23 22.14 -2.11
N GLU A 39 12.39 22.35 -1.47
CA GLU A 39 13.69 22.05 -2.08
C GLU A 39 13.86 20.54 -2.42
N ARG A 40 13.01 19.66 -1.87
CA ARG A 40 13.04 18.19 -1.98
C ARG A 40 12.01 17.62 -2.98
N GLU A 41 12.10 18.01 -4.27
CA GLU A 41 10.95 17.92 -5.20
C GLU A 41 10.91 16.77 -6.24
N GLN A 42 11.85 15.83 -6.34
CA GLN A 42 11.85 14.91 -7.52
C GLN A 42 11.00 13.64 -7.37
N GLY A 43 10.54 13.30 -6.17
CA GLY A 43 9.75 12.10 -5.92
C GLY A 43 9.53 11.91 -4.43
N MET A 44 8.26 11.80 -4.04
CA MET A 44 7.87 11.45 -2.68
C MET A 44 7.08 10.16 -2.75
N LYS A 45 7.65 9.10 -2.17
CA LYS A 45 6.91 7.90 -1.82
C LYS A 45 6.93 7.80 -0.32
N PHE A 46 5.78 7.52 0.28
CA PHE A 46 5.77 7.10 1.67
C PHE A 46 5.01 5.80 1.84
N GLU A 47 5.36 5.10 2.88
CA GLU A 47 4.57 4.02 3.45
C GLU A 47 4.35 4.33 4.93
N VAL A 48 3.26 3.79 5.45
CA VAL A 48 2.89 3.90 6.86
C VAL A 48 3.13 2.56 7.53
N ASN A 49 3.77 2.55 8.69
CA ASN A 49 3.97 1.31 9.42
C ASN A 49 2.65 0.75 9.99
N ALA A 50 2.69 -0.48 10.51
CA ALA A 50 1.45 -1.15 10.87
C ALA A 50 0.66 -0.45 11.99
N ASP A 51 1.36 0.18 12.93
CA ASP A 51 0.76 0.89 14.06
C ASP A 51 0.33 2.34 13.72
N GLY A 52 0.61 2.82 12.50
CA GLY A 52 0.32 4.19 12.06
C GLY A 52 1.14 5.28 12.75
N ASN A 53 2.10 4.92 13.62
CA ASN A 53 2.90 5.89 14.37
C ASN A 53 4.21 6.28 13.68
N LYS A 54 4.60 5.56 12.62
CA LYS A 54 5.79 5.86 11.82
C LYS A 54 5.42 5.94 10.34
N ILE A 55 5.92 6.98 9.69
CA ILE A 55 5.77 7.17 8.25
C ILE A 55 7.18 7.23 7.67
N TYR A 56 7.50 6.31 6.76
CA TYR A 56 8.76 6.34 6.05
C TYR A 56 8.57 7.07 4.75
N MET A 57 9.39 8.08 4.51
CA MET A 57 9.34 8.88 3.31
C MET A 57 10.69 8.81 2.61
N GLY A 58 10.68 8.34 1.36
CA GLY A 58 11.81 8.50 0.45
C GLY A 58 11.70 9.85 -0.25
N LEU A 59 12.73 10.68 -0.11
CA LEU A 59 12.84 12.00 -0.71
C LEU A 59 14.04 12.03 -1.67
N THR A 60 13.82 12.56 -2.88
CA THR A 60 14.89 12.78 -3.86
C THR A 60 15.13 14.27 -4.07
N ASP A 61 16.36 14.74 -3.84
CA ASP A 61 16.72 16.15 -3.99
C ASP A 61 16.78 16.60 -5.46
N ARG A 62 16.42 17.87 -5.71
CA ARG A 62 16.53 18.48 -7.05
C ARG A 62 17.99 18.78 -7.40
N GLY A 63 18.48 18.17 -8.48
CA GLY A 63 19.74 18.55 -9.13
C GLY A 63 20.94 17.70 -8.76
N VAL A 64 20.75 16.65 -7.97
CA VAL A 64 21.78 15.64 -7.68
C VAL A 64 21.44 14.36 -8.42
N THR A 65 22.42 13.76 -9.09
CA THR A 65 22.26 12.51 -9.84
C THR A 65 21.93 11.36 -8.90
N ALA A 66 20.66 10.94 -8.80
CA ALA A 66 20.11 9.64 -8.36
C ALA A 66 20.73 8.87 -7.16
N ASN A 67 21.70 9.43 -6.45
CA ASN A 67 22.55 8.73 -5.49
C ASN A 67 22.43 9.29 -4.06
N ASP A 68 21.77 10.43 -3.90
CA ASP A 68 21.51 11.07 -2.61
C ASP A 68 19.99 11.04 -2.37
N GLU A 69 19.44 9.83 -2.20
CA GLU A 69 18.09 9.63 -1.68
C GLU A 69 18.15 9.78 -0.15
N TYR A 70 17.35 10.68 0.40
CA TYR A 70 17.24 10.85 1.85
C TYR A 70 15.98 10.18 2.33
N PHE A 71 16.10 9.45 3.42
CA PHE A 71 14.99 8.74 4.00
C PHE A 71 14.69 9.29 5.38
N VAL A 72 13.43 9.68 5.56
CA VAL A 72 12.96 10.26 6.80
C VAL A 72 11.92 9.32 7.39
N VAL A 73 12.10 8.98 8.65
CA VAL A 73 11.04 8.39 9.47
C VAL A 73 10.39 9.53 10.24
N ILE A 74 9.09 9.72 10.03
CA ILE A 74 8.29 10.63 10.83
C ILE A 74 7.71 9.83 11.98
N GLU A 75 8.13 10.12 13.21
CA GLU A 75 7.64 9.48 14.44
C GLU A 75 7.14 10.58 15.39
N ASP A 76 5.90 10.46 15.88
CA ASP A 76 5.24 11.47 16.72
C ASP A 76 5.27 12.91 16.13
N GLY A 77 5.14 13.02 14.80
CA GLY A 77 5.17 14.29 14.08
C GLY A 77 6.55 14.94 13.99
N LYS A 78 7.63 14.17 14.21
CA LYS A 78 9.00 14.65 14.09
C LYS A 78 9.77 13.84 13.06
N GLU A 79 10.51 14.56 12.22
CA GLU A 79 11.45 13.96 11.28
C GLU A 79 12.66 13.37 12.03
N LYS A 80 12.97 12.11 11.72
CA LYS A 80 14.24 11.45 12.01
C LYS A 80 14.85 11.00 10.69
N GLU A 81 15.95 11.61 10.30
CA GLU A 81 16.73 11.16 9.14
C GLU A 81 17.38 9.80 9.45
N LEU A 82 17.29 8.88 8.49
CA LEU A 82 18.05 7.63 8.54
C LEU A 82 19.38 7.83 7.84
N GLU A 83 20.48 7.67 8.57
CA GLU A 83 21.82 7.72 8.01
C GLU A 83 22.28 6.29 7.64
N GLY A 84 22.80 6.11 6.43
CA GLY A 84 23.56 4.91 6.08
C GLY A 84 23.73 4.65 4.58
N ASP A 85 24.87 4.02 4.24
CA ASP A 85 25.24 3.67 2.86
C ASP A 85 24.28 2.66 2.18
N PHE A 86 23.25 2.17 2.88
CA PHE A 86 22.32 1.14 2.36
C PHE A 86 21.11 1.71 1.61
N LEU A 87 21.00 3.05 1.53
CA LEU A 87 19.82 3.78 1.06
C LEU A 87 19.96 4.28 -0.39
N SER A 88 20.28 3.38 -1.34
CA SER A 88 20.54 3.79 -2.74
C SER A 88 19.39 3.57 -3.71
N HIS A 89 18.27 2.99 -3.25
CA HIS A 89 17.03 2.79 -4.00
C HIS A 89 15.85 2.79 -3.02
N PHE A 90 14.64 3.15 -3.46
CA PHE A 90 13.41 3.04 -2.67
C PHE A 90 13.26 1.64 -2.04
N GLY A 91 13.51 1.56 -0.73
CA GLY A 91 13.15 0.40 0.09
C GLY A 91 11.63 0.31 0.28
N TYR A 92 11.19 -0.77 0.91
CA TYR A 92 9.80 -0.96 1.32
C TYR A 92 9.77 -1.49 2.76
N PHE A 93 8.68 -1.22 3.47
CA PHE A 93 8.46 -1.86 4.75
C PHE A 93 8.11 -3.32 4.57
N ASN A 94 8.53 -4.13 5.53
CA ASN A 94 7.90 -5.41 5.73
C ASN A 94 6.40 -5.23 6.11
N HIS A 95 5.60 -6.29 6.03
CA HIS A 95 4.15 -6.21 6.30
C HIS A 95 3.83 -5.76 7.74
N ALA A 96 4.74 -5.99 8.69
CA ALA A 96 4.60 -5.50 10.06
C ALA A 96 4.96 -4.01 10.23
N GLY A 97 5.58 -3.37 9.23
CA GLY A 97 6.05 -2.00 9.32
C GLY A 97 7.18 -1.76 10.33
N ASP A 98 7.82 -2.81 10.85
CA ASP A 98 8.88 -2.72 11.85
C ASP A 98 10.29 -2.89 11.25
N ALA A 99 10.39 -3.22 9.97
CA ALA A 99 11.66 -3.27 9.25
C ALA A 99 11.58 -2.64 7.86
N ILE A 100 12.67 -2.03 7.42
CA ILE A 100 12.86 -1.55 6.05
C ILE A 100 13.73 -2.55 5.30
N ILE A 101 13.29 -2.94 4.11
CA ILE A 101 14.03 -3.82 3.22
C ILE A 101 14.55 -3.01 2.04
N ASN A 102 15.87 -3.01 1.85
CA ASN A 102 16.57 -2.31 0.78
C ASN A 102 17.50 -3.27 0.02
N ARG A 103 17.85 -2.93 -1.22
CA ARG A 103 18.81 -3.67 -2.03
C ARG A 103 19.84 -2.72 -2.65
N ARG A 104 21.11 -3.07 -2.50
CA ARG A 104 22.23 -2.39 -3.16
C ARG A 104 23.27 -3.41 -3.61
N LEU A 105 23.65 -3.36 -4.90
CA LEU A 105 24.78 -4.11 -5.47
C LEU A 105 24.78 -5.62 -5.14
N GLY A 106 23.64 -6.29 -5.29
CA GLY A 106 23.54 -7.74 -5.02
C GLY A 106 23.46 -8.12 -3.53
N VAL A 107 23.35 -7.13 -2.64
CA VAL A 107 23.11 -7.32 -1.20
C VAL A 107 21.73 -6.80 -0.85
N LEU A 108 20.99 -7.59 -0.09
CA LEU A 108 19.76 -7.18 0.58
C LEU A 108 20.11 -6.70 2.00
N TYR A 109 19.57 -5.55 2.37
CA TYR A 109 19.68 -4.97 3.70
C TYR A 109 18.30 -5.02 4.35
N VAL A 110 18.22 -5.56 5.56
CA VAL A 110 17.02 -5.52 6.39
C VAL A 110 17.34 -4.69 7.62
N HIS A 111 16.77 -3.48 7.71
CA HIS A 111 16.93 -2.57 8.83
C HIS A 111 15.75 -2.73 9.79
N ASP A 112 15.98 -3.39 10.93
CA ASP A 112 15.03 -3.47 12.02
C ASP A 112 14.96 -2.12 12.76
N LEU A 113 13.80 -1.47 12.68
CA LEU A 113 13.56 -0.14 13.24
C LEU A 113 13.38 -0.14 14.76
N SER A 114 13.09 -1.29 15.36
CA SER A 114 12.91 -1.43 16.81
C SER A 114 14.25 -1.51 17.54
N SER A 115 15.22 -2.20 16.93
CA SER A 115 16.56 -2.39 17.47
C SER A 115 17.60 -1.44 16.86
N ASP A 116 17.24 -0.75 15.78
CA ASP A 116 18.13 0.06 14.94
C ASP A 116 19.32 -0.75 14.42
N SER A 117 19.07 -2.02 14.08
CA SER A 117 20.07 -2.95 13.58
C SER A 117 19.86 -3.25 12.10
N ILE A 118 20.96 -3.50 11.39
CA ILE A 118 20.95 -3.78 9.95
C ILE A 118 21.53 -5.17 9.74
N GLU A 119 20.74 -6.03 9.12
CA GLU A 119 21.19 -7.35 8.65
C GLU A 119 21.43 -7.34 7.15
N GLU A 120 22.53 -7.98 6.75
CA GLU A 120 22.93 -8.13 5.35
C GLU A 120 22.69 -9.57 4.89
N TYR A 121 22.19 -9.69 3.66
CA TYR A 121 22.01 -10.95 2.95
C TYR A 121 22.62 -10.80 1.55
N GLU A 122 23.74 -11.49 1.34
CA GLU A 122 24.32 -11.66 0.02
C GLU A 122 23.29 -12.37 -0.87
N LEU A 123 22.88 -11.74 -1.98
CA LEU A 123 22.00 -12.36 -2.99
C LEU A 123 22.83 -12.97 -4.14
N GLY A 124 24.00 -12.39 -4.40
CA GLY A 124 24.84 -12.69 -5.56
C GLY A 124 24.82 -11.52 -6.54
N ASP A 125 25.82 -11.47 -7.44
CA ASP A 125 25.76 -10.55 -8.56
C ASP A 125 24.46 -10.78 -9.35
N GLY A 126 23.89 -9.70 -9.89
CA GLY A 126 22.65 -9.62 -10.69
C GLY A 126 21.33 -10.22 -10.14
N ALA A 127 21.34 -11.00 -9.06
CA ALA A 127 20.15 -11.51 -8.38
C ALA A 127 19.22 -10.37 -7.90
N MET A 128 17.95 -10.40 -8.27
CA MET A 128 16.96 -9.35 -8.04
C MET A 128 15.81 -9.79 -7.12
N SER A 129 15.34 -8.86 -6.28
CA SER A 129 14.07 -8.95 -5.57
C SER A 129 13.21 -7.79 -6.04
N TYR A 130 11.96 -8.06 -6.44
CA TYR A 130 11.07 -7.06 -7.04
C TYR A 130 9.98 -6.59 -6.06
N GLY A 131 10.39 -5.77 -5.07
CA GLY A 131 9.46 -5.06 -4.18
C GLY A 131 8.76 -5.91 -3.11
N LYS A 132 7.82 -5.29 -2.40
CA LYS A 132 7.11 -5.84 -1.22
C LYS A 132 6.39 -7.17 -1.48
N ASN A 133 5.94 -7.39 -2.70
CA ASN A 133 5.14 -8.56 -3.06
C ASN A 133 5.93 -9.87 -3.02
N PHE A 134 7.26 -9.77 -3.02
CA PHE A 134 8.16 -10.91 -2.94
C PHE A 134 8.40 -11.32 -1.48
N LEU A 135 7.97 -10.51 -0.50
CA LEU A 135 8.06 -10.83 0.92
C LEU A 135 6.77 -11.53 1.38
N SER A 136 6.93 -12.67 2.06
CA SER A 136 5.81 -13.36 2.70
C SER A 136 5.14 -12.48 3.75
N SER A 137 3.83 -12.61 3.94
CA SER A 137 3.08 -11.76 4.89
C SER A 137 3.53 -11.93 6.36
N ASP A 138 4.15 -13.06 6.71
CA ASP A 138 4.77 -13.27 8.03
C ASP A 138 6.18 -12.65 8.18
N ASN A 139 6.69 -12.03 7.11
CA ASN A 139 8.00 -11.38 7.00
C ASN A 139 9.20 -12.31 7.20
N THR A 140 9.03 -13.61 6.96
CA THR A 140 10.12 -14.59 7.18
C THR A 140 10.74 -15.13 5.90
N HIS A 141 10.09 -14.97 4.75
CA HIS A 141 10.58 -15.45 3.46
C HIS A 141 10.57 -14.34 2.43
N LEU A 142 11.62 -14.31 1.60
CA LEU A 142 11.74 -13.42 0.47
C LEU A 142 11.97 -14.24 -0.80
N LEU A 143 11.14 -13.99 -1.81
CA LEU A 143 11.37 -14.49 -3.16
C LEU A 143 12.49 -13.66 -3.80
N VAL A 144 13.43 -14.35 -4.43
CA VAL A 144 14.57 -13.77 -5.12
C VAL A 144 14.63 -14.42 -6.50
N VAL A 145 14.97 -13.64 -7.51
CA VAL A 145 15.33 -14.14 -8.84
C VAL A 145 16.84 -14.08 -8.92
N ASN A 146 17.49 -15.20 -9.24
CA ASN A 146 18.95 -15.25 -9.37
C ASN A 146 19.43 -14.79 -10.76
N ASP A 147 20.75 -14.86 -10.99
CA ASP A 147 21.39 -14.48 -12.26
C ASP A 147 21.00 -15.35 -13.47
N ASP A 148 20.50 -16.55 -13.21
CA ASP A 148 20.06 -17.50 -14.21
C ASP A 148 18.54 -17.34 -14.51
N ASP A 149 17.93 -16.24 -14.06
CA ASP A 149 16.49 -15.96 -14.12
C ASP A 149 15.61 -17.00 -13.39
N GLU A 150 16.18 -17.74 -12.43
CA GLU A 150 15.47 -18.76 -11.64
C GLU A 150 14.99 -18.21 -10.31
N TYR A 151 13.90 -18.77 -9.79
CA TYR A 151 13.36 -18.38 -8.49
C TYR A 151 14.07 -19.11 -7.33
N GLU A 152 14.31 -18.36 -6.25
CA GLU A 152 14.79 -18.84 -4.96
C GLU A 152 13.95 -18.23 -3.84
N ILE A 153 13.77 -18.99 -2.75
CA ILE A 153 13.14 -18.49 -1.54
C ILE A 153 14.20 -18.40 -0.45
N LEU A 154 14.48 -17.17 0.00
CA LEU A 154 15.39 -16.88 1.10
C LEU A 154 14.61 -16.81 2.41
N ASN A 155 14.94 -17.66 3.37
CA ASN A 155 14.43 -17.53 4.74
C ASN A 155 15.26 -16.47 5.49
N LEU A 156 14.63 -15.36 5.85
CA LEU A 156 15.31 -14.21 6.48
C LEU A 156 15.81 -14.51 7.90
N LYS A 157 15.23 -15.49 8.60
CA LYS A 157 15.64 -15.88 9.95
C LYS A 157 16.85 -16.82 9.97
N THR A 158 16.88 -17.80 9.06
CA THR A 158 17.92 -18.84 9.03
C THR A 158 19.00 -18.56 7.99
N LYS A 159 18.75 -17.63 7.06
CA LYS A 159 19.54 -17.36 5.85
C LYS A 159 19.63 -18.57 4.91
N GLU A 160 18.77 -19.58 5.09
CA GLU A 160 18.66 -20.71 4.20
C GLU A 160 17.99 -20.29 2.89
N ARG A 161 18.46 -20.88 1.78
CA ARG A 161 17.91 -20.68 0.44
C ARG A 161 17.28 -21.97 -0.05
N THR A 162 16.05 -21.88 -0.52
CA THR A 162 15.35 -22.95 -1.22
C THR A 162 15.33 -22.62 -2.70
N HIS A 163 16.02 -23.43 -3.51
CA HIS A 163 15.99 -23.29 -4.95
C HIS A 163 14.65 -23.81 -5.49
N VAL A 164 13.97 -23.00 -6.31
CA VAL A 164 12.66 -23.32 -6.92
C VAL A 164 12.80 -23.64 -8.41
N GLY A 165 13.75 -22.99 -9.10
CA GLY A 165 13.95 -23.14 -10.54
C GLY A 165 12.96 -22.30 -11.37
N VAL A 166 12.78 -22.67 -12.64
CA VAL A 166 11.76 -22.09 -13.54
C VAL A 166 10.62 -23.08 -13.65
N PRO A 167 9.41 -22.77 -13.13
CA PRO A 167 8.27 -23.66 -13.32
C PRO A 167 7.97 -23.90 -14.80
N THR A 168 7.38 -25.03 -15.15
CA THR A 168 7.06 -25.36 -16.55
C THR A 168 5.57 -25.55 -16.75
N ILE A 169 5.04 -25.06 -17.88
CA ILE A 169 3.67 -25.33 -18.32
C ILE A 169 3.80 -26.20 -19.57
N ASN A 170 3.16 -27.37 -19.58
CA ASN A 170 3.21 -28.32 -20.71
C ASN A 170 4.63 -28.70 -21.19
N GLY A 171 5.65 -28.60 -20.32
CA GLY A 171 7.03 -28.92 -20.63
C GLY A 171 7.83 -27.81 -21.30
N GLU A 172 7.29 -26.59 -21.39
CA GLU A 172 8.02 -25.38 -21.78
C GLU A 172 8.29 -24.51 -20.54
N GLU A 173 9.42 -23.82 -20.54
CA GLU A 173 9.83 -22.87 -19.49
C GLU A 173 9.17 -21.53 -19.74
N TYR A 174 8.23 -21.12 -18.87
CA TYR A 174 7.42 -19.89 -19.06
C TYR A 174 7.85 -18.74 -18.16
N PHE A 175 8.58 -19.01 -17.07
CA PHE A 175 8.84 -18.00 -16.02
C PHE A 175 10.28 -17.51 -16.02
N HIS A 176 10.83 -17.19 -17.20
CA HIS A 176 12.06 -16.41 -17.24
C HIS A 176 11.72 -14.98 -16.82
N SER A 177 12.32 -14.51 -15.73
CA SER A 177 12.15 -13.16 -15.18
C SER A 177 12.61 -12.07 -16.16
N THR A 178 11.80 -11.78 -17.18
CA THR A 178 11.96 -10.56 -17.96
C THR A 178 11.17 -9.45 -17.29
N ARG A 179 11.83 -8.31 -17.07
CA ARG A 179 11.30 -7.06 -16.47
C ARG A 179 9.96 -6.55 -17.03
N GLU A 180 9.45 -7.13 -18.11
CA GLU A 180 8.35 -6.60 -18.90
C GLU A 180 7.05 -7.42 -18.85
N TYR A 181 7.06 -8.67 -18.34
CA TYR A 181 5.91 -9.58 -18.55
C TYR A 181 5.47 -10.46 -17.37
N TYR A 182 6.17 -10.46 -16.24
CA TYR A 182 5.90 -11.41 -15.14
C TYR A 182 5.94 -10.76 -13.75
N THR A 183 4.96 -11.09 -12.91
CA THR A 183 5.03 -10.83 -11.45
C THR A 183 4.84 -12.09 -10.66
N ALA A 184 5.41 -12.10 -9.45
CA ALA A 184 5.28 -13.18 -8.51
C ALA A 184 4.93 -12.65 -7.13
N SER A 185 4.27 -13.47 -6.32
CA SER A 185 4.02 -13.17 -4.91
C SER A 185 4.11 -14.43 -4.07
N LEU A 186 4.66 -14.32 -2.86
CA LEU A 186 4.66 -15.43 -1.89
C LEU A 186 3.39 -15.42 -1.04
N ASN A 187 2.92 -16.61 -0.68
CA ASN A 187 1.95 -16.74 0.41
C ASN A 187 2.62 -16.52 1.79
N GLU A 188 1.82 -16.59 2.85
CA GLU A 188 2.23 -16.26 4.22
C GLU A 188 3.47 -17.00 4.72
N ASP A 189 3.65 -18.27 4.39
CA ASP A 189 4.74 -19.11 4.91
C ASP A 189 5.81 -19.46 3.85
N GLY A 190 5.71 -18.88 2.65
CA GLY A 190 6.61 -19.13 1.54
C GLY A 190 6.47 -20.52 0.90
N SER A 191 5.45 -21.32 1.24
CA SER A 191 5.22 -22.64 0.63
C SER A 191 4.57 -22.57 -0.76
N VAL A 192 3.98 -21.43 -1.12
CA VAL A 192 3.27 -21.22 -2.38
C VAL A 192 3.73 -19.92 -3.05
N ILE A 193 3.95 -19.99 -4.36
CA ILE A 193 4.20 -18.81 -5.20
C ILE A 193 2.99 -18.60 -6.13
N TYR A 194 2.47 -17.39 -6.17
CA TYR A 194 1.48 -16.95 -7.16
C TYR A 194 2.21 -16.27 -8.30
N PHE A 195 2.09 -16.80 -9.51
CA PHE A 195 2.70 -16.23 -10.71
C PHE A 195 1.64 -15.59 -11.60
N SER A 196 1.92 -14.37 -12.04
CA SER A 196 1.17 -13.67 -13.08
C SER A 196 1.96 -13.71 -14.37
N LEU A 197 1.41 -14.39 -15.38
CA LEU A 197 1.95 -14.44 -16.72
C LEU A 197 1.14 -13.53 -17.64
N ASN A 198 1.78 -12.51 -18.22
CA ASN A 198 1.10 -11.58 -19.11
C ASN A 198 0.37 -12.33 -20.25
N ALA A 199 -0.88 -11.96 -20.51
CA ALA A 199 -1.81 -12.59 -21.45
C ALA A 199 -2.15 -14.08 -21.22
N GLU A 200 -1.50 -14.79 -20.29
CA GLU A 200 -1.73 -16.22 -20.04
C GLU A 200 -2.54 -16.50 -18.77
N GLY A 201 -2.33 -15.70 -17.72
CA GLY A 201 -3.15 -15.73 -16.52
C GLY A 201 -2.40 -15.89 -15.21
N LEU A 202 -3.15 -16.26 -14.18
CA LEU A 202 -2.67 -16.42 -12.81
C LEU A 202 -2.49 -17.90 -12.50
N TYR A 203 -1.34 -18.22 -11.93
CA TYR A 203 -0.98 -19.58 -11.54
C TYR A 203 -0.58 -19.62 -10.07
N LYS A 204 -0.87 -20.76 -9.44
CA LYS A 204 -0.45 -21.12 -8.09
C LYS A 204 0.55 -22.26 -8.21
N TYR A 205 1.72 -22.07 -7.61
CA TYR A 205 2.79 -23.05 -7.59
C TYR A 205 3.07 -23.50 -6.16
N ASP A 206 2.95 -24.79 -5.89
CA ASP A 206 3.30 -25.41 -4.61
C ASP A 206 4.77 -25.84 -4.64
N VAL A 207 5.57 -25.23 -3.76
CA VAL A 207 7.03 -25.40 -3.74
C VAL A 207 7.44 -26.83 -3.35
N ALA A 208 6.68 -27.47 -2.46
CA ALA A 208 7.03 -28.78 -1.93
C ALA A 208 6.72 -29.91 -2.91
N THR A 209 5.66 -29.76 -3.69
CA THR A 209 5.17 -30.77 -4.64
C THR A 209 5.54 -30.46 -6.08
N GLU A 210 6.08 -29.27 -6.35
CA GLU A 210 6.37 -28.72 -7.68
C GLU A 210 5.13 -28.71 -8.59
N GLN A 211 3.93 -28.61 -7.99
CA GLN A 211 2.66 -28.60 -8.73
C GLN A 211 2.26 -27.18 -9.11
N LEU A 212 1.88 -27.01 -10.38
CA LEU A 212 1.38 -25.76 -10.93
C LEU A 212 -0.11 -25.90 -11.26
N GLU A 213 -0.92 -25.00 -10.72
CA GLU A 213 -2.37 -24.91 -10.93
C GLU A 213 -2.72 -23.55 -11.55
N GLN A 214 -3.49 -23.54 -12.63
CA GLN A 214 -4.00 -22.28 -13.20
C GLN A 214 -5.27 -21.87 -12.44
N LEU A 215 -5.24 -20.69 -11.82
CA LEU A 215 -6.36 -20.16 -11.03
C LEU A 215 -7.29 -19.27 -11.86
N TYR A 216 -6.72 -18.46 -12.77
CA TYR A 216 -7.48 -17.48 -13.52
C TYR A 216 -6.99 -17.39 -14.96
N VAL A 217 -7.94 -17.36 -15.90
CA VAL A 217 -7.70 -17.22 -17.34
C VAL A 217 -8.21 -15.84 -17.77
N PRO A 218 -7.34 -14.97 -18.34
CA PRO A 218 -7.76 -13.64 -18.74
C PRO A 218 -8.64 -13.67 -19.99
N ASN A 219 -9.53 -12.68 -20.12
CA ASN A 219 -10.47 -12.59 -21.24
C ASN A 219 -9.83 -12.02 -22.51
N ASN A 220 -8.87 -12.74 -23.13
CA ASN A 220 -8.23 -12.37 -24.41
C ASN A 220 -7.65 -10.93 -24.40
N VAL A 221 -6.86 -10.62 -23.37
CA VAL A 221 -6.28 -9.29 -23.16
C VAL A 221 -4.78 -9.29 -23.44
N ASP A 222 -4.28 -8.20 -24.03
CA ASP A 222 -2.84 -8.04 -24.32
C ASP A 222 -2.03 -7.67 -23.06
N ARG A 223 -2.71 -7.16 -22.03
CA ARG A 223 -2.11 -6.73 -20.76
C ARG A 223 -2.87 -7.34 -19.59
N PHE A 224 -2.18 -8.24 -18.91
CA PHE A 224 -2.63 -8.92 -17.70
C PHE A 224 -1.57 -8.80 -16.63
N TYR A 225 -2.00 -8.42 -15.44
CA TYR A 225 -1.17 -8.34 -14.25
C TYR A 225 -1.97 -8.87 -13.06
N ALA A 226 -1.35 -9.71 -12.25
CA ALA A 226 -1.93 -10.19 -11.01
C ALA A 226 -0.89 -10.16 -9.89
N GLN A 227 -1.35 -9.83 -8.69
CA GLN A 227 -0.50 -9.68 -7.53
C GLN A 227 -1.28 -9.98 -6.25
N LEU A 228 -0.64 -10.69 -5.32
CA LEU A 228 -1.20 -10.86 -3.98
C LEU A 228 -1.34 -9.49 -3.30
N THR A 229 -2.47 -9.27 -2.64
CA THR A 229 -2.70 -8.04 -1.87
C THR A 229 -2.15 -8.19 -0.45
N ASP A 230 -2.11 -7.11 0.33
CA ASP A 230 -1.72 -7.18 1.75
C ASP A 230 -2.64 -8.12 2.56
N ASN A 231 -3.89 -8.34 2.10
CA ASN A 231 -4.72 -9.43 2.58
C ASN A 231 -4.45 -10.70 1.75
N PRO A 232 -3.85 -11.76 2.34
CA PRO A 232 -3.39 -12.94 1.59
C PRO A 232 -4.52 -13.82 1.05
N ASN A 233 -5.78 -13.49 1.34
CA ASN A 233 -6.95 -14.16 0.75
C ASN A 233 -7.34 -13.58 -0.61
N TYR A 234 -6.79 -12.43 -0.99
CA TYR A 234 -7.18 -11.72 -2.22
C TYR A 234 -5.98 -11.47 -3.13
N ILE A 235 -6.23 -11.61 -4.43
CA ILE A 235 -5.32 -11.24 -5.50
C ILE A 235 -5.94 -10.09 -6.28
N HIS A 236 -5.19 -9.01 -6.45
CA HIS A 236 -5.57 -7.92 -7.35
C HIS A 236 -5.13 -8.26 -8.76
N ILE A 237 -6.08 -8.21 -9.70
CA ILE A 237 -5.88 -8.46 -11.11
C ILE A 237 -6.20 -7.17 -11.88
N GLN A 238 -5.24 -6.72 -12.69
CA GLN A 238 -5.44 -5.64 -13.66
C GLN A 238 -5.47 -6.22 -15.08
N GLN A 239 -6.56 -5.98 -15.81
CA GLN A 239 -6.75 -6.42 -17.20
C GLN A 239 -7.42 -5.33 -18.04
N ASP A 240 -6.77 -4.89 -19.12
CA ASP A 240 -7.30 -3.86 -20.05
C ASP A 240 -7.83 -2.58 -19.38
N GLY A 241 -7.14 -2.12 -18.33
CA GLY A 241 -7.55 -0.92 -17.58
C GLY A 241 -8.68 -1.14 -16.57
N ASN A 242 -9.22 -2.36 -16.47
CA ASN A 242 -10.15 -2.76 -15.43
C ASN A 242 -9.42 -3.47 -14.28
N SER A 243 -9.93 -3.32 -13.07
CA SER A 243 -9.44 -4.00 -11.88
C SER A 243 -10.43 -5.08 -11.43
N VAL A 244 -9.90 -6.20 -10.95
CA VAL A 244 -10.68 -7.31 -10.38
C VAL A 244 -10.00 -7.74 -9.08
N ILE A 245 -10.79 -8.01 -8.05
CA ILE A 245 -10.32 -8.73 -6.86
C ILE A 245 -10.74 -10.20 -6.99
N TYR A 246 -9.75 -11.08 -6.99
CA TYR A 246 -9.94 -12.53 -6.98
C TYR A 246 -9.86 -13.05 -5.53
N ASP A 247 -10.92 -13.69 -5.04
CA ASP A 247 -10.96 -14.29 -3.70
C ASP A 247 -10.45 -15.74 -3.75
N LEU A 248 -9.28 -15.99 -3.16
CA LEU A 248 -8.65 -17.31 -3.09
C LEU A 248 -9.44 -18.33 -2.27
N SER A 249 -10.36 -17.88 -1.40
CA SER A 249 -11.11 -18.76 -0.51
C SER A 249 -12.26 -19.49 -1.21
N ASP A 250 -12.88 -18.83 -2.19
CA ASP A 250 -14.04 -19.35 -2.92
C ASP A 250 -13.89 -19.33 -4.46
N GLY A 251 -12.82 -18.73 -4.98
CA GLY A 251 -12.52 -18.63 -6.41
C GLY A 251 -13.43 -17.66 -7.16
N SER A 252 -13.97 -16.65 -6.47
CA SER A 252 -14.87 -15.67 -7.06
C SER A 252 -14.15 -14.40 -7.51
N ASP A 253 -14.66 -13.83 -8.60
CA ASP A 253 -14.20 -12.56 -9.16
C ASP A 253 -15.12 -11.42 -8.72
N TYR A 254 -14.53 -10.34 -8.22
CA TYR A 254 -15.23 -9.10 -7.85
C TYR A 254 -14.68 -7.96 -8.71
N PRO A 255 -15.38 -7.58 -9.80
CA PRO A 255 -14.98 -6.44 -10.63
C PRO A 255 -14.99 -5.14 -9.83
N VAL A 256 -13.99 -4.29 -10.07
CA VAL A 256 -13.88 -2.96 -9.47
C VAL A 256 -13.63 -1.96 -10.59
N ASP A 257 -14.43 -0.89 -10.60
CA ASP A 257 -14.42 0.11 -11.67
C ASP A 257 -13.19 1.04 -11.64
N TYR A 258 -12.28 0.85 -10.67
CA TYR A 258 -11.24 1.82 -10.33
C TYR A 258 -9.92 1.16 -9.92
N THR A 259 -8.83 1.91 -10.02
CA THR A 259 -7.49 1.48 -9.59
C THR A 259 -7.45 1.25 -8.08
N ILE A 260 -7.27 -0.01 -7.69
CA ILE A 260 -7.19 -0.43 -6.29
C ILE A 260 -5.85 0.01 -5.70
N LEU A 261 -5.91 0.66 -4.54
CA LEU A 261 -4.74 1.09 -3.79
C LEU A 261 -4.34 0.07 -2.72
N GLY A 262 -5.30 -0.65 -2.14
CA GLY A 262 -5.04 -1.74 -1.22
C GLY A 262 -6.30 -2.51 -0.80
N VAL A 263 -6.09 -3.66 -0.15
CA VAL A 263 -7.16 -4.52 0.39
C VAL A 263 -6.92 -4.76 1.87
N LEU A 264 -7.94 -4.51 2.68
CA LEU A 264 -7.93 -4.60 4.12
C LEU A 264 -8.26 -6.03 4.59
N GLU A 265 -7.79 -6.38 5.79
CA GLU A 265 -8.14 -7.65 6.45
C GLU A 265 -9.66 -7.84 6.60
N THR A 266 -10.42 -6.75 6.69
CA THR A 266 -11.89 -6.76 6.81
C THR A 266 -12.62 -7.18 5.53
N GLY A 267 -11.91 -7.46 4.44
CA GLY A 267 -12.52 -7.78 3.13
C GLY A 267 -13.05 -6.54 2.42
N LYS A 268 -12.57 -5.35 2.81
CA LYS A 268 -12.82 -4.10 2.12
C LYS A 268 -11.60 -3.73 1.27
N ALA A 269 -11.83 -3.13 0.11
CA ALA A 269 -10.79 -2.52 -0.70
C ALA A 269 -10.89 -1.00 -0.60
N TRP A 270 -9.82 -0.28 -0.92
CA TRP A 270 -9.87 1.16 -1.10
C TRP A 270 -9.19 1.54 -2.41
N TYR A 271 -9.75 2.54 -3.09
CA TYR A 271 -9.35 2.92 -4.44
C TYR A 271 -9.42 4.43 -4.63
N ARG A 272 -8.70 4.91 -5.63
CA ARG A 272 -8.74 6.30 -6.07
C ARG A 272 -9.45 6.39 -7.41
N ASP A 273 -10.48 7.22 -7.44
CA ASP A 273 -11.11 7.68 -8.67
C ASP A 273 -10.39 8.95 -9.13
N HIS A 274 -9.64 8.83 -10.23
CA HIS A 274 -8.90 9.94 -10.81
C HIS A 274 -9.81 10.98 -11.48
N ASP A 275 -10.97 10.55 -11.99
CA ASP A 275 -11.90 11.40 -12.72
C ASP A 275 -12.77 12.22 -11.76
N GLU A 276 -13.18 11.62 -10.64
CA GLU A 276 -13.98 12.30 -9.62
C GLU A 276 -13.16 13.01 -8.54
N HIS A 277 -11.84 12.82 -8.53
CA HIS A 277 -10.94 13.36 -7.50
C HIS A 277 -11.32 12.90 -6.09
N LYS A 278 -11.64 11.61 -5.97
CA LYS A 278 -12.14 11.00 -4.74
C LYS A 278 -11.45 9.70 -4.42
N VAL A 279 -11.45 9.38 -3.15
CA VAL A 279 -10.97 8.12 -2.60
C VAL A 279 -12.13 7.45 -1.89
N TYR A 280 -12.28 6.17 -2.12
CA TYR A 280 -13.40 5.37 -1.64
C TYR A 280 -12.91 4.13 -0.92
N VAL A 281 -13.74 3.63 -0.01
CA VAL A 281 -13.69 2.27 0.53
C VAL A 281 -14.88 1.49 -0.02
N VAL A 282 -14.64 0.25 -0.39
CA VAL A 282 -15.62 -0.70 -0.93
C VAL A 282 -15.63 -1.95 -0.10
N ASP A 283 -16.81 -2.44 0.23
CA ASP A 283 -16.96 -3.84 0.65
C ASP A 283 -16.92 -4.74 -0.59
N ILE A 284 -15.87 -5.56 -0.73
CA ILE A 284 -15.58 -6.32 -1.96
C ILE A 284 -16.76 -7.20 -2.37
N LYS A 285 -17.46 -7.80 -1.40
CA LYS A 285 -18.51 -8.78 -1.69
C LYS A 285 -19.86 -8.14 -2.03
N SER A 286 -20.21 -7.04 -1.37
CA SER A 286 -21.47 -6.33 -1.62
C SER A 286 -21.36 -5.28 -2.73
N GLY A 287 -20.16 -4.75 -2.98
CA GLY A 287 -19.93 -3.60 -3.85
C GLY A 287 -20.33 -2.26 -3.21
N ASP A 288 -20.71 -2.25 -1.92
CA ASP A 288 -21.11 -1.03 -1.24
C ASP A 288 -19.93 -0.06 -1.12
N THR A 289 -20.06 1.14 -1.70
CA THR A 289 -19.01 2.15 -1.72
C THR A 289 -19.27 3.27 -0.71
N LYS A 290 -18.21 3.77 -0.08
CA LYS A 290 -18.23 4.94 0.81
C LYS A 290 -17.04 5.83 0.53
N GLU A 291 -17.30 7.11 0.32
CA GLU A 291 -16.27 8.13 0.15
C GLU A 291 -15.48 8.30 1.46
N ILE A 292 -14.14 8.26 1.38
CA ILE A 292 -13.23 8.50 2.50
C ILE A 292 -12.48 9.82 2.36
N LEU A 293 -12.26 10.31 1.14
CA LEU A 293 -11.60 11.59 0.88
C LEU A 293 -12.17 12.18 -0.42
N ASP A 294 -12.63 13.42 -0.34
CA ASP A 294 -12.88 14.27 -1.49
C ASP A 294 -11.73 15.28 -1.55
N HIS A 295 -10.95 15.21 -2.63
CA HIS A 295 -9.83 16.13 -2.86
C HIS A 295 -10.11 17.10 -4.02
N SER A 296 -11.39 17.28 -4.36
CA SER A 296 -11.84 18.39 -5.21
C SER A 296 -11.76 19.72 -4.47
N ASP A 297 -11.38 20.79 -5.15
CA ASP A 297 -11.61 22.13 -4.63
C ASP A 297 -13.10 22.49 -4.73
N GLY A 298 -13.60 23.34 -3.84
CA GLY A 298 -15.02 23.71 -3.76
C GLY A 298 -15.62 24.41 -4.99
N GLU A 299 -14.84 24.57 -6.09
CA GLU A 299 -15.28 25.08 -7.40
C GLU A 299 -15.35 24.00 -8.48
N GLY A 300 -15.02 22.74 -8.16
CA GLY A 300 -15.24 21.58 -9.03
C GLY A 300 -14.30 21.52 -10.24
N GLY A 301 -13.04 21.97 -10.11
CA GLY A 301 -12.15 21.96 -11.27
C GLY A 301 -10.65 22.15 -11.08
N ARG A 302 -10.12 22.43 -9.88
CA ARG A 302 -8.66 22.46 -9.65
C ARG A 302 -8.24 21.82 -8.33
N ASP A 303 -7.70 20.62 -8.50
CA ASP A 303 -6.92 19.80 -7.58
C ASP A 303 -6.10 20.59 -6.54
N PHE A 304 -6.14 20.18 -5.27
CA PHE A 304 -4.89 20.20 -4.52
C PHE A 304 -4.16 18.93 -4.88
N ARG A 305 -2.96 19.07 -5.47
CA ARG A 305 -2.25 17.92 -6.02
C ARG A 305 -1.96 16.91 -4.91
N LEU A 306 -2.65 15.78 -4.96
CA LEU A 306 -2.43 14.63 -4.09
C LEU A 306 -1.20 13.88 -4.59
N GLU A 307 -0.05 14.12 -3.95
CA GLU A 307 1.23 13.54 -4.39
C GLU A 307 1.36 12.08 -3.98
N ALA A 308 0.90 11.74 -2.78
CA ALA A 308 0.92 10.39 -2.25
C ALA A 308 -0.22 10.18 -1.25
N ILE A 309 -0.63 8.93 -1.08
CA ILE A 309 -1.72 8.52 -0.20
C ILE A 309 -1.47 7.08 0.22
N ASP A 310 -1.69 6.79 1.51
CA ASP A 310 -1.60 5.44 2.05
C ASP A 310 -2.52 5.30 3.27
N LEU A 311 -2.87 4.07 3.61
CA LEU A 311 -3.69 3.75 4.78
C LEU A 311 -2.83 3.02 5.80
N SER A 312 -3.01 3.32 7.09
CA SER A 312 -2.41 2.50 8.14
C SER A 312 -2.82 1.03 7.97
N TYR A 313 -1.94 0.10 8.31
CA TYR A 313 -2.20 -1.34 8.14
C TYR A 313 -3.49 -1.79 8.84
N ASP A 314 -3.76 -1.26 10.03
CA ASP A 314 -4.99 -1.54 10.77
C ASP A 314 -6.26 -0.90 10.16
N GLY A 315 -6.09 -0.18 9.05
CA GLY A 315 -7.11 0.51 8.29
C GLY A 315 -7.72 1.73 8.96
N SER A 316 -7.24 2.15 10.13
CA SER A 316 -7.91 3.20 10.92
C SER A 316 -7.63 4.62 10.44
N THR A 317 -6.46 4.86 9.84
CA THR A 317 -5.98 6.22 9.57
C THR A 317 -5.49 6.33 8.14
N LEU A 318 -6.03 7.31 7.42
CA LEU A 318 -5.58 7.67 6.07
C LEU A 318 -4.53 8.77 6.17
N TYR A 319 -3.37 8.52 5.58
CA TYR A 319 -2.30 9.49 5.42
C TYR A 319 -2.23 9.93 3.97
N TYR A 320 -1.99 11.22 3.74
CA TYR A 320 -1.84 11.72 2.39
C TYR A 320 -1.03 13.01 2.34
N ILE A 321 -0.32 13.21 1.23
CA ILE A 321 0.44 14.44 0.98
C ILE A 321 -0.38 15.33 0.05
N LYS A 322 -0.70 16.52 0.56
CA LYS A 322 -1.35 17.59 -0.17
C LYS A 322 -0.32 18.68 -0.49
N ARG A 323 -0.26 19.12 -1.74
CA ARG A 323 0.48 20.35 -2.10
C ARG A 323 -0.39 21.59 -1.84
N GLU A 324 0.11 22.56 -1.08
CA GLU A 324 -0.49 23.89 -0.90
C GLU A 324 0.52 24.96 -1.28
N GLU A 325 0.25 25.70 -2.37
CA GLU A 325 1.14 26.74 -2.90
C GLU A 325 2.57 26.17 -3.14
N ASP A 326 3.51 26.56 -2.26
CA ASP A 326 4.92 26.21 -2.29
C ASP A 326 5.28 25.12 -1.25
N ASP A 327 4.34 24.64 -0.43
CA ASP A 327 4.58 23.65 0.63
C ASP A 327 3.92 22.29 0.32
N TYR A 328 4.53 21.23 0.86
CA TYR A 328 3.92 19.90 0.92
C TYR A 328 3.46 19.60 2.35
N LEU A 329 2.18 19.28 2.52
CA LEU A 329 1.57 19.00 3.82
C LEU A 329 1.26 17.52 3.91
N LEU A 330 1.85 16.85 4.90
CA LEU A 330 1.41 15.52 5.31
C LEU A 330 0.15 15.66 6.18
N MET A 331 -0.92 15.01 5.75
CA MET A 331 -2.24 15.05 6.36
C MET A 331 -2.61 13.68 6.92
N GLU A 332 -3.33 13.64 8.04
CA GLU A 332 -3.92 12.44 8.64
C GLU A 332 -5.45 12.56 8.75
N LYS A 333 -6.19 11.47 8.54
CA LYS A 333 -7.64 11.42 8.71
C LYS A 333 -8.07 10.09 9.32
N ASP A 334 -8.81 10.15 10.43
CA ASP A 334 -9.46 8.96 11.00
C ASP A 334 -10.58 8.49 10.06
N VAL A 335 -10.44 7.26 9.59
CA VAL A 335 -11.39 6.57 8.70
C VAL A 335 -11.87 5.24 9.30
N SER A 336 -11.55 4.98 10.58
CA SER A 336 -11.87 3.72 11.27
C SER A 336 -13.35 3.34 11.21
N SER A 337 -14.25 4.32 11.26
CA SER A 337 -15.71 4.09 11.16
C SER A 337 -16.19 3.58 9.80
N LEU A 338 -15.35 3.68 8.76
CA LEU A 338 -15.64 3.27 7.39
C LEU A 338 -14.96 1.94 7.06
N THR A 339 -13.76 1.71 7.60
CA THR A 339 -12.89 0.58 7.28
C THR A 339 -13.03 -0.61 8.23
N LYS A 340 -13.37 -0.39 9.51
CA LYS A 340 -13.55 -1.46 10.52
C LYS A 340 -14.95 -2.05 10.57
#